data_AF-A6VY39-F1
#
_entry.id   AF-A6VY39-F1
#
_cell.length_a   1.000
_cell.length_b   1.000
_cell.length_c   1.000
_cell.angle_alpha   90.00
_cell.angle_beta   90.00
_cell.angle_gamma   90.00
#
_symmetry.space_group_name_H-M   'P 1'
#
loop_
_entity.id
_entity.type
_entity.pdbx_description
1 polymer ?
#
loop_
_entity_poly.entity_id
_entity_poly.type
_entity_poly.pdbx_seq_one_letter_code
_entity_poly.pdbx_strand_id
1 'polypeptide(L)'
;MPELKNERAIAEQFLKEMLKADDTGNYELFVKHYEEKDLVDFSPERFEHDIKHMQARNGRNVGYEYFGALQGYREDDHDGCFRFVWKGIYEKREALIVIGIHRKNDTWYINESAVR
;
A
#
# COMPACT_ATOMS: atom_id res chain seq x y z
N MET A 1 11.17 18.74 0.87
CA MET A 1 9.83 18.66 0.27
C MET A 1 8.87 19.43 1.16
N PRO A 2 7.80 20.06 0.63
CA PRO A 2 6.71 20.57 1.45
C PRO A 2 6.23 19.47 2.42
N GLU A 3 5.70 19.84 3.58
CA GLU A 3 5.13 18.86 4.51
C GLU A 3 3.93 18.17 3.84
N LEU A 4 4.14 16.95 3.33
CA LEU A 4 3.11 16.09 2.70
C LEU A 4 2.15 15.49 3.75
N LYS A 5 1.70 16.29 4.72
CA LYS A 5 0.92 15.84 5.88
C LYS A 5 -0.42 15.23 5.46
N ASN A 6 -1.09 15.83 4.47
CA ASN A 6 -2.39 15.38 3.99
C ASN A 6 -2.26 14.08 3.18
N GLU A 7 -1.31 14.06 2.25
CA GLU A 7 -1.03 12.92 1.38
C GLU A 7 -0.54 11.72 2.21
N ARG A 8 0.29 11.97 3.23
CA ARG A 8 0.68 10.94 4.19
C ARG A 8 -0.53 10.37 4.92
N ALA A 9 -1.45 11.21 5.41
CA ALA A 9 -2.63 10.73 6.13
C ALA A 9 -3.49 9.80 5.26
N ILE A 10 -3.60 10.13 3.96
CA ILE A 10 -4.30 9.30 2.97
C ILE A 10 -3.56 7.97 2.76
N ALA A 11 -2.25 8.02 2.50
CA ALA A 11 -1.45 6.81 2.33
C ALA A 11 -1.44 5.93 3.60
N GLU A 12 -1.44 6.53 4.79
CA GLU A 12 -1.52 5.80 6.06
C GLU A 12 -2.90 5.18 6.28
N GLN A 13 -3.99 5.83 5.85
CA GLN A 13 -5.31 5.22 5.84
C GLN A 13 -5.33 3.98 4.92
N PHE A 14 -4.79 4.11 3.71
CA PHE A 14 -4.71 3.00 2.75
C PHE A 14 -3.88 1.84 3.30
N LEU A 15 -2.73 2.14 3.92
CA LEU A 15 -1.90 1.14 4.62
C LEU A 15 -2.70 0.35 5.67
N LYS A 16 -3.46 1.04 6.54
CA LYS A 16 -4.27 0.38 7.58
C LYS A 16 -5.34 -0.54 6.98
N GLU A 17 -5.99 -0.09 5.91
CA GLU A 17 -6.98 -0.89 5.20
C GLU A 17 -6.35 -2.14 4.57
N MET A 18 -5.17 -1.99 3.94
CA MET A 18 -4.41 -3.10 3.36
C MET A 18 -3.90 -4.10 4.39
N LEU A 19 -3.31 -3.64 5.49
CA LEU A 19 -2.84 -4.55 6.56
C LEU A 19 -4.02 -5.34 7.15
N LYS A 20 -5.17 -4.68 7.33
CA LYS A 20 -6.40 -5.37 7.76
C LYS A 20 -6.89 -6.37 6.70
N ALA A 21 -6.80 -6.02 5.43
CA ALA A 21 -7.16 -6.91 4.33
C ALA A 21 -6.29 -8.17 4.33
N ASP A 22 -4.97 -8.02 4.50
CA ASP A 22 -4.02 -9.13 4.57
C ASP A 22 -4.28 -10.05 5.79
N ASP A 23 -4.59 -9.46 6.94
CA ASP A 23 -4.87 -10.22 8.18
C ASP A 23 -6.21 -10.98 8.12
N THR A 24 -7.18 -10.45 7.37
CA THR A 24 -8.54 -11.01 7.29
C THR A 24 -8.82 -11.76 5.99
N GLY A 25 -7.88 -11.76 5.04
CA GLY A 25 -8.09 -12.31 3.70
C GLY A 25 -9.15 -11.57 2.88
N ASN A 26 -9.33 -10.26 3.11
CA ASN A 26 -10.38 -9.46 2.45
C ASN A 26 -9.89 -8.81 1.15
N TYR A 27 -10.09 -9.50 0.03
CA TYR A 27 -9.70 -9.02 -1.29
C TYR A 27 -10.32 -7.66 -1.67
N GLU A 28 -11.63 -7.49 -1.45
CA GLU A 28 -12.35 -6.26 -1.81
C GLU A 28 -11.78 -5.04 -1.08
N LEU A 29 -11.41 -5.19 0.20
CA LEU A 29 -10.78 -4.14 0.98
C LEU A 29 -9.36 -3.82 0.45
N PHE A 30 -8.62 -4.84 0.01
CA PHE A 30 -7.27 -4.67 -0.54
C PHE A 30 -7.28 -3.84 -1.83
N VAL A 31 -8.21 -4.14 -2.74
CA VAL A 31 -8.26 -3.51 -4.07
C VAL A 31 -9.06 -2.20 -4.12
N LYS A 32 -9.74 -1.85 -3.02
CA LYS A 32 -10.69 -0.72 -2.91
C LYS A 32 -10.18 0.61 -3.49
N HIS A 33 -8.88 0.89 -3.36
CA HIS A 33 -8.29 2.17 -3.78
C HIS A 33 -7.44 2.07 -5.05
N TYR A 34 -7.48 0.95 -5.78
CA TYR A 34 -6.82 0.84 -7.07
C TYR A 34 -7.72 1.33 -8.19
N GLU A 35 -7.12 1.80 -9.29
CA GLU A 35 -7.85 1.96 -10.54
C GLU A 35 -8.09 0.58 -11.17
N GLU A 36 -9.23 0.38 -11.85
CA GLU A 36 -9.57 -0.90 -12.50
C GLU A 36 -8.49 -1.37 -13.49
N LYS A 37 -7.84 -0.43 -14.18
CA LYS A 37 -6.74 -0.71 -15.12
C LYS A 37 -5.53 -1.36 -14.44
N ASP A 38 -5.32 -1.13 -13.14
CA ASP A 38 -4.17 -1.65 -12.40
C ASP A 38 -4.44 -3.06 -11.84
N LEU A 39 -5.68 -3.54 -11.96
CA LEU A 39 -6.14 -4.83 -11.43
C LEU A 39 -6.27 -5.93 -12.49
N VAL A 40 -5.92 -5.66 -13.76
CA VAL A 40 -6.17 -6.55 -14.91
C VAL A 40 -5.64 -7.98 -14.71
N ASP A 41 -4.56 -8.15 -13.94
CA ASP A 41 -3.95 -9.46 -13.64
C ASP A 41 -3.89 -9.77 -12.13
N PHE A 42 -4.70 -9.09 -11.33
CA PHE A 42 -4.76 -9.29 -9.89
C PHE A 42 -6.11 -9.89 -9.52
N SER A 43 -6.14 -11.21 -9.30
CA SER A 43 -7.35 -11.94 -8.93
C SER A 43 -7.42 -12.23 -7.43
N PRO A 44 -8.60 -12.58 -6.89
CA PRO A 44 -8.74 -13.04 -5.51
C PRO A 44 -7.82 -14.23 -5.18
N GLU A 45 -7.62 -15.17 -6.12
CA GLU A 45 -6.75 -16.34 -5.92
C GLU A 45 -5.28 -15.94 -5.82
N ARG A 46 -4.86 -14.96 -6.64
CA ARG A 46 -3.50 -14.41 -6.57
C ARG A 46 -3.28 -13.70 -5.23
N PHE A 47 -4.24 -12.90 -4.79
CA PHE A 47 -4.21 -12.26 -3.48
C PHE A 47 -4.11 -13.29 -2.34
N GLU A 48 -4.94 -14.33 -2.35
CA GLU A 48 -4.91 -15.38 -1.33
C GLU A 48 -3.56 -16.11 -1.29
N HIS A 49 -2.98 -16.38 -2.46
CA HIS A 49 -1.66 -16.97 -2.57
C HIS A 49 -0.58 -16.05 -1.98
N ASP A 50 -0.61 -14.75 -2.32
CA ASP A 50 0.38 -13.77 -1.87
C ASP A 50 0.33 -13.57 -0.35
N ILE A 51 -0.86 -13.49 0.27
CA ILE A 51 -0.99 -13.36 1.73
C ILE A 51 -0.45 -14.60 2.46
N LYS A 52 -0.66 -15.81 1.92
CA LYS A 52 -0.16 -17.06 2.52
C LYS A 52 1.37 -17.07 2.52
N HIS A 53 1.99 -16.70 1.40
CA HIS A 53 3.45 -16.58 1.33
C HIS A 53 3.98 -15.50 2.25
N MET A 54 3.32 -14.34 2.31
CA MET A 54 3.71 -13.26 3.20
C MET A 54 3.63 -13.68 4.67
N GLN A 55 2.54 -14.28 5.11
CA GLN A 55 2.38 -14.76 6.49
C GLN A 55 3.37 -15.88 6.83
N ALA A 56 3.64 -16.80 5.90
CA ALA A 56 4.66 -17.83 6.09
C ALA A 56 6.05 -17.21 6.32
N ARG A 57 6.42 -16.21 5.50
CA ARG A 57 7.73 -15.53 5.54
C ARG A 57 7.88 -14.57 6.72
N ASN A 58 6.87 -13.76 6.99
CA ASN A 58 6.95 -12.62 7.91
C ASN A 58 6.23 -12.86 9.25
N GLY A 59 5.24 -13.76 9.28
CA GLY A 59 4.24 -13.80 10.35
C GLY A 59 3.18 -12.71 10.18
N ARG A 60 2.34 -12.51 11.21
CA ARG A 60 1.33 -11.45 11.22
C ARG A 60 1.93 -10.06 11.40
N ASN A 61 1.25 -9.03 10.91
CA ASN A 61 1.63 -7.66 11.22
C ASN A 61 1.30 -7.35 12.69
N VAL A 62 2.23 -6.71 13.40
CA VAL A 62 2.02 -6.28 14.80
C VAL A 62 2.14 -4.76 14.95
N GLY A 63 2.58 -4.06 13.91
CA GLY A 63 2.69 -2.61 13.90
C GLY A 63 3.48 -2.08 12.71
N TYR A 64 3.64 -0.75 12.67
CA TYR A 64 4.48 -0.07 11.69
C TYR A 64 4.98 1.28 12.23
N GLU A 65 6.11 1.77 11.70
CA GLU A 65 6.71 3.06 12.05
C GLU A 65 7.04 3.85 10.77
N TYR A 66 6.68 5.14 10.73
CA TYR A 66 6.90 5.97 9.54
C TYR A 66 8.39 6.31 9.33
N PHE A 67 8.89 6.12 8.11
CA PHE A 67 10.26 6.42 7.74
C PHE A 67 10.41 7.66 6.86
N GLY A 68 9.52 7.86 5.89
CA GLY A 68 9.65 9.02 5.00
C GLY A 68 8.79 8.97 3.76
N ALA A 69 9.07 9.90 2.86
CA ALA A 69 8.38 10.02 1.58
C ALA A 69 9.35 10.31 0.45
N LEU A 70 8.98 9.86 -0.75
CA LEU A 70 9.66 10.10 -2.00
C LEU A 70 8.65 10.68 -2.99
N GLN A 71 9.13 11.51 -3.91
CA GLN A 71 8.34 11.84 -5.09
C GLN A 71 8.17 10.55 -5.92
N GLY A 72 6.95 10.24 -6.30
CA GLY A 72 6.63 9.17 -7.24
C GLY A 72 6.94 9.57 -8.68
N TYR A 73 6.62 8.68 -9.61
CA TYR A 73 6.80 8.93 -11.04
C TYR A 73 5.90 10.07 -11.51
N ARG A 74 6.41 10.93 -12.40
CA ARG A 74 5.59 11.94 -13.08
C ARG A 74 5.04 11.31 -14.34
N GLU A 75 3.73 11.11 -14.38
CA GLU A 75 2.98 10.78 -15.59
C GLU A 75 2.07 11.96 -15.91
N ASP A 76 1.86 12.25 -17.19
CA ASP A 76 1.18 13.46 -17.66
C ASP A 76 -0.31 13.51 -17.23
N ASP A 77 -0.87 12.40 -16.77
CA ASP A 77 -2.27 12.24 -16.33
C ASP A 77 -2.47 12.25 -14.79
N HIS A 78 -1.41 12.47 -14.00
CA HIS A 78 -1.47 12.45 -12.53
C HIS A 78 -1.06 13.80 -11.92
N ASP A 79 -1.96 14.44 -11.18
CA ASP A 79 -1.75 15.75 -10.55
C ASP A 79 -0.84 15.70 -9.31
N GLY A 80 -0.49 14.48 -8.85
CA GLY A 80 0.43 14.25 -7.75
C GLY A 80 0.72 12.77 -7.63
N CYS A 81 1.98 12.41 -7.39
CA CYS A 81 2.41 11.02 -7.24
C CYS A 81 3.48 10.97 -6.14
N PHE A 82 3.22 10.20 -5.08
CA PHE A 82 4.06 10.13 -3.89
C PHE A 82 4.21 8.69 -3.43
N ARG A 83 5.38 8.35 -2.90
CA ARG A 83 5.62 7.07 -2.24
C ARG A 83 5.95 7.32 -0.79
N PHE A 84 5.24 6.66 0.10
CA PHE A 84 5.45 6.73 1.52
C PHE A 84 6.02 5.40 2.01
N VAL A 85 6.96 5.50 2.94
CA VAL A 85 7.74 4.36 3.42
C VAL A 85 7.53 4.21 4.92
N TRP A 86 7.26 2.99 5.34
CA TRP A 86 7.19 2.58 6.73
C TRP A 86 8.08 1.37 6.98
N LYS A 87 8.58 1.28 8.21
CA LYS A 87 9.06 0.03 8.78
C LYS A 87 7.86 -0.78 9.23
N GLY A 88 7.60 -1.91 8.58
CA GLY A 88 6.62 -2.90 9.03
C GLY A 88 7.23 -3.79 10.09
N ILE A 89 6.52 -3.98 11.21
CA ILE A 89 6.90 -4.86 12.30
C ILE A 89 6.01 -6.09 12.20
N TYR A 90 6.61 -7.26 11.97
CA TYR A 90 5.92 -8.55 11.90
C TYR A 90 6.48 -9.51 12.95
N GLU A 91 5.74 -10.57 13.25
CA GLU A 91 6.12 -11.54 14.29
C GLU A 91 7.52 -12.18 14.07
N LYS A 92 7.93 -12.38 12.80
CA LYS A 92 9.19 -13.07 12.48
C LYS A 92 10.31 -12.14 12.02
N ARG A 93 9.98 -10.90 11.61
CA ARG A 93 10.95 -9.95 11.07
C ARG A 93 10.41 -8.54 10.99
N GLU A 94 11.30 -7.60 10.74
CA GLU A 94 10.97 -6.27 10.25
C GLU A 94 11.02 -6.28 8.70
N ALA A 95 10.23 -5.44 8.06
CA ALA A 95 10.18 -5.32 6.60
C ALA A 95 10.01 -3.86 6.19
N LEU A 96 10.34 -3.54 4.94
CA LEU A 96 10.05 -2.22 4.39
C LEU A 96 8.70 -2.25 3.69
N ILE A 97 7.77 -1.39 4.13
CA ILE A 97 6.46 -1.21 3.49
C ILE A 97 6.50 0.06 2.65
N VAL A 98 6.10 -0.03 1.39
CA VAL A 98 5.97 1.10 0.48
C VAL A 98 4.53 1.20 0.02
N ILE A 99 3.90 2.36 0.23
CA ILE A 99 2.60 2.71 -0.38
C ILE A 99 2.82 3.89 -1.32
N GLY A 100 2.59 3.66 -2.61
CA GLY A 100 2.49 4.69 -3.63
C GLY A 100 1.05 5.14 -3.77
N ILE A 101 0.83 6.45 -3.77
CA ILE A 101 -0.45 7.05 -4.11
C ILE A 101 -0.30 8.07 -5.23
N HIS A 102 -1.33 8.17 -6.06
CA HIS A 102 -1.47 9.24 -7.03
C HIS A 102 -2.86 9.87 -6.98
N ARG A 103 -2.97 11.11 -7.47
CA ARG A 103 -4.23 11.85 -7.55
C ARG A 103 -4.69 11.99 -9.00
N LYS A 104 -5.96 11.70 -9.25
CA LYS A 104 -6.62 11.85 -10.54
C LYS A 104 -8.07 12.27 -10.32
N ASN A 105 -8.51 13.35 -10.96
CA ASN A 105 -9.87 13.89 -10.84
C ASN A 105 -10.33 14.01 -9.36
N ASP A 106 -9.51 14.64 -8.52
CA ASP A 106 -9.74 14.81 -7.08
C ASP A 106 -9.83 13.53 -6.22
N THR A 107 -9.63 12.36 -6.82
CA THR A 107 -9.62 11.05 -6.14
C THR A 107 -8.18 10.55 -5.98
N TRP A 108 -7.89 9.92 -4.85
CA TRP A 108 -6.61 9.30 -4.57
C TRP A 108 -6.67 7.80 -4.79
N TYR A 109 -5.66 7.29 -5.48
CA TYR A 109 -5.54 5.87 -5.82
C TYR A 109 -4.19 5.33 -5.38
N ILE A 110 -4.12 4.01 -5.18
CA ILE A 110 -2.88 3.28 -4.97
C ILE A 110 -2.30 2.90 -6.32
N ASN A 111 -1.00 3.16 -6.51
CA ASN A 111 -0.23 2.67 -7.66
C ASN A 111 1.00 1.82 -7.26
N GLU A 112 1.33 1.73 -5.97
CA GLU A 112 2.35 0.80 -5.46
C GLU A 112 1.94 0.31 -4.07
N SER A 113 1.98 -1.01 -3.85
CA SER A 113 1.93 -1.63 -2.53
C SER A 113 2.96 -2.75 -2.48
N ALA A 114 3.97 -2.61 -1.63
CA ALA A 114 5.06 -3.58 -1.56
C ALA A 114 5.58 -3.76 -0.14
N VAL A 115 5.88 -5.02 0.21
CA VAL A 115 6.56 -5.41 1.45
C VAL A 115 7.87 -6.12 1.11
N ARG A 116 9.01 -5.47 1.38
CA ARG A 116 10.36 -5.97 1.05
C ARG A 116 11.07 -6.57 2.26
#